data_AF-A0A6H5GXH8-F1
#
_entry.id   AF-A0A6H5GXH8-F1
#
_cell.length_a   1.000
_cell.length_b   1.000
_cell.length_c   1.000
_cell.angle_alpha   90.00
_cell.angle_beta   90.00
_cell.angle_gamma   90.00
#
_symmetry.space_group_name_H-M   'P 1'
#
loop_
_entity.id
_entity.type
_entity.pdbx_description
1 polymer ?
#
loop_
_entity_poly.entity_id
_entity_poly.type
_entity_poly.pdbx_seq_one_letter_code
_entity_poly.pdbx_strand_id
1 'polypeptide(L)'
;MESTGLQPCNKSRCKTCAMVYCNGTANCRTSFVVYKLGCRFCNAFYVGKTSCPLNKRVNVYRSRTKEGANESLSQHAIKHGKDFDECFSVRVLQRLREGQATKLHLEEKEQIKKLVAFKPPGLNTCKTCAMVYQGTEYSSPNTEIIYRVNGTANCQTSFVVYKLRCRFCNAFYVGKTSCPLNKRVNVYRSRTKAGANESVSQHAIKHGKDFDECFFVRVLQRLREGQATKLHLEEKEQIKKLVAFKPPGLNTYR
;
A
#
# COMPACT_ATOMS: atom_id res chain seq x y z
N MET A 1 38.82 -14.04 15.30
CA MET A 1 37.59 -13.52 15.96
C MET A 1 37.52 -12.02 15.67
N GLU A 2 36.92 -11.61 14.56
CA GLU A 2 36.77 -10.19 14.23
C GLU A 2 35.57 -9.60 14.98
N SER A 3 35.88 -8.81 16.01
CA SER A 3 34.93 -7.95 16.72
C SER A 3 34.39 -6.88 15.77
N THR A 4 33.18 -7.08 15.25
CA THR A 4 32.47 -6.05 14.47
C THR A 4 31.92 -4.96 15.39
N GLY A 5 32.84 -4.17 15.97
CA GLY A 5 32.49 -3.01 16.78
C GLY A 5 31.73 -1.97 15.95
N LEU A 6 30.47 -1.73 16.28
CA LEU A 6 29.71 -0.61 15.73
C LEU A 6 30.46 0.69 16.04
N GLN A 7 30.96 1.40 15.02
CA GLN A 7 31.53 2.73 15.22
C GLN A 7 30.48 3.66 15.87
N PRO A 8 30.77 4.25 17.04
CA PRO A 8 29.83 5.12 17.73
C PRO A 8 29.58 6.42 16.95
N CYS A 9 28.32 6.81 16.85
CA CYS A 9 27.91 8.15 16.42
C CYS A 9 28.06 9.12 17.58
N ASN A 10 28.62 10.30 17.35
CA ASN A 10 28.58 11.38 18.34
C ASN A 10 27.13 11.88 18.50
N LYS A 11 26.47 11.45 19.57
CA LYS A 11 25.05 11.75 19.85
C LYS A 11 24.79 13.25 20.03
N SER A 12 25.77 14.02 20.53
CA SER A 12 25.63 15.47 20.75
C SER A 12 25.55 16.30 19.46
N ARG A 13 26.05 15.77 18.33
CA ARG A 13 26.14 16.50 17.05
C ARG A 13 25.24 15.94 15.94
N CYS A 14 24.55 14.83 16.18
CA CYS A 14 23.76 14.15 15.14
C CYS A 14 22.27 14.16 15.47
N LYS A 15 21.50 15.00 14.76
CA LYS A 15 20.04 15.10 14.89
C LYS A 15 19.33 13.76 14.76
N THR A 16 19.82 12.87 13.89
CA THR A 16 19.27 11.52 13.76
C THR A 16 19.57 10.63 14.97
N CYS A 17 20.72 10.79 15.62
CA CYS A 17 21.03 10.06 16.86
C CYS A 17 20.10 10.45 18.02
N ALA A 18 19.52 11.66 18.01
CA ALA A 18 18.51 12.09 18.98
C ALA A 18 17.12 11.46 18.74
N MET A 19 16.85 10.96 17.53
CA MET A 19 15.57 10.34 17.16
C MET A 19 15.59 8.81 17.13
N VAL A 20 16.78 8.20 17.05
CA VAL A 20 16.95 6.75 16.95
C VAL A 20 16.99 6.14 18.34
N TYR A 21 16.00 5.30 18.64
CA TYR A 21 16.09 4.38 19.78
C TYR A 21 17.10 3.28 19.46
N CYS A 22 18.36 3.50 19.84
CA CYS A 22 19.44 2.53 19.69
C CYS A 22 19.32 1.43 20.77
N ASN A 23 18.56 0.36 20.52
CA ASN A 23 18.54 -0.82 21.40
C ASN A 23 19.81 -1.69 21.26
N GLY A 24 21.00 -1.09 21.28
CA GLY A 24 22.29 -1.80 21.30
C GLY A 24 22.71 -2.52 20.01
N THR A 25 21.82 -2.75 19.04
CA THR A 25 22.11 -3.56 17.83
C THR A 25 22.34 -2.76 16.53
N ALA A 26 21.98 -1.48 16.52
CA ALA A 26 22.16 -0.56 15.40
C ALA A 26 22.17 0.91 15.86
N ASN A 27 22.79 1.79 15.08
CA ASN A 27 22.86 3.23 15.31
C ASN A 27 22.60 4.01 14.00
N CYS A 28 22.68 5.34 14.02
CA CYS A 28 22.39 6.15 12.84
C CYS A 28 23.37 5.95 11.68
N ARG A 29 24.56 5.36 11.92
CA ARG A 29 25.55 5.05 10.88
C ARG A 29 25.36 3.65 10.30
N THR A 30 24.47 2.85 10.88
CA THR A 30 24.23 1.49 10.40
C THR A 30 23.55 1.51 9.02
N SER A 31 24.15 0.76 8.10
CA SER A 31 23.65 0.48 6.76
C SER A 31 22.92 -0.86 6.73
N PHE A 32 22.22 -1.16 5.63
CA PHE A 32 21.48 -2.42 5.43
C PHE A 32 20.46 -2.68 6.55
N VAL A 33 19.64 -1.68 6.84
CA VAL A 33 18.61 -1.75 7.88
C VAL A 33 17.22 -1.55 7.32
N VAL A 34 16.27 -2.27 7.90
CA VAL A 34 14.84 -1.95 7.84
C VAL A 34 14.50 -1.16 9.10
N TYR A 35 13.84 -0.02 8.93
CA TYR A 35 13.49 0.90 10.02
C TYR A 35 12.02 1.30 9.93
N LYS A 36 11.49 1.73 11.07
CA LYS A 36 10.16 2.31 11.25
C LYS A 36 10.31 3.77 11.66
N LEU A 37 9.62 4.68 10.99
CA LEU A 37 9.34 6.03 11.47
C LEU A 37 7.95 6.00 12.12
N GLY A 38 7.86 6.21 13.42
CA GLY A 38 6.57 6.34 14.12
C GLY A 38 6.22 7.81 14.31
N CYS A 39 4.99 8.21 14.00
CA CYS A 39 4.50 9.52 14.40
C CYS A 39 4.39 9.59 15.92
N ARG A 40 4.78 10.72 16.50
CA ARG A 40 4.67 10.98 17.96
C ARG A 40 3.30 11.52 18.36
N PHE A 41 2.54 12.04 17.39
CA PHE A 41 1.26 12.72 17.63
C PHE A 41 0.04 11.90 17.21
N CYS A 42 0.25 10.79 16.50
CA CYS A 42 -0.80 9.83 16.18
C CYS A 42 -0.21 8.45 15.94
N ASN A 43 -1.06 7.46 15.67
CA ASN A 43 -0.60 6.08 15.48
C ASN A 43 0.06 5.84 14.10
N ALA A 44 0.14 6.82 13.21
CA ALA A 44 0.71 6.61 11.87
C ALA A 44 2.19 6.22 11.91
N PHE A 45 2.64 5.43 10.94
CA PHE A 45 4.04 5.02 10.85
C PHE A 45 4.48 4.80 9.40
N TYR A 46 5.78 4.86 9.12
CA TYR A 46 6.37 4.53 7.83
C TYR A 46 7.39 3.41 8.03
N VAL A 47 7.39 2.39 7.18
CA VAL A 47 8.49 1.40 7.16
C VAL A 47 9.32 1.67 5.92
N GLY A 48 10.64 1.74 6.09
CA GLY A 48 11.57 1.88 4.99
C GLY A 48 12.77 0.98 5.16
N LYS A 49 13.50 0.80 4.06
CA LYS A 49 14.84 0.21 4.06
C LYS A 49 15.90 1.21 3.62
N THR A 50 17.15 0.91 3.95
CA THR A 50 18.31 1.62 3.42
C THR A 50 19.52 0.70 3.36
N SER A 51 20.22 0.69 2.23
CA SER A 51 21.56 0.09 2.08
C SER A 51 22.67 1.09 2.45
N CYS A 52 22.36 2.38 2.53
CA CYS A 52 23.28 3.42 3.00
C CYS A 52 23.07 3.68 4.50
N PRO A 53 24.00 4.41 5.16
CA PRO A 53 23.84 4.81 6.55
C PRO A 53 22.49 5.45 6.83
N LEU A 54 21.81 5.00 7.89
CA LEU A 54 20.46 5.42 8.24
C LEU A 54 20.29 6.95 8.36
N ASN A 55 21.29 7.64 8.90
CA ASN A 55 21.30 9.09 9.01
C ASN A 55 21.20 9.79 7.66
N LYS A 56 21.89 9.29 6.63
CA LYS A 56 21.80 9.83 5.26
C LYS A 56 20.37 9.71 4.74
N ARG A 57 19.74 8.54 4.94
CA ARG A 57 18.36 8.30 4.51
C ARG A 57 17.35 9.18 5.24
N VAL A 58 17.50 9.33 6.56
CA VAL A 58 16.63 10.19 7.38
C VAL A 58 16.79 11.67 7.01
N ASN A 59 18.01 12.13 6.73
CA ASN A 59 18.26 13.50 6.29
C ASN A 59 17.55 13.84 4.98
N VAL A 60 17.40 12.88 4.05
CA VAL A 60 16.61 13.06 2.83
C VAL A 60 15.15 13.40 3.18
N TYR A 61 14.52 12.64 4.08
CA TYR A 61 13.14 12.94 4.49
C TYR A 61 13.01 14.30 5.18
N ARG A 62 14.00 14.66 6.02
CA ARG A 62 14.05 15.98 6.67
C ARG A 62 14.08 17.11 5.63
N SER A 63 14.96 17.03 4.64
CA SER A 63 15.05 18.03 3.56
C SER A 63 13.73 18.17 2.82
N ARG A 64 13.16 17.04 2.40
CA ARG A 64 11.91 17.03 1.62
C ARG A 64 10.69 17.48 2.41
N THR A 65 10.69 17.30 3.73
CA THR A 65 9.64 17.85 4.60
C THR A 65 9.76 19.36 4.70
N LYS A 66 11.00 19.87 4.85
CA LYS A 66 11.28 21.31 4.87
C LYS A 66 10.92 22.00 3.54
N GLU A 67 11.11 21.31 2.42
CA GLU A 67 10.72 21.76 1.07
C GLU A 67 9.21 21.63 0.80
N GLY A 68 8.41 21.11 1.74
CA GLY A 68 6.97 20.94 1.54
C GLY A 68 6.60 19.90 0.48
N ALA A 69 7.47 18.90 0.23
CA ALA A 69 7.25 17.91 -0.81
C ALA A 69 5.90 17.19 -0.66
N ASN A 70 5.26 16.88 -1.79
CA ASN A 70 3.98 16.16 -1.81
C ASN A 70 4.17 14.65 -1.62
N GLU A 71 4.74 14.25 -0.49
CA GLU A 71 4.99 12.86 -0.11
C GLU A 71 4.33 12.51 1.23
N SER A 72 4.02 11.24 1.43
CA SER A 72 3.25 10.78 2.60
C SER A 72 3.84 11.21 3.94
N LEU A 73 5.18 11.23 4.08
CA LEU A 73 5.85 11.66 5.32
C LEU A 73 5.76 13.18 5.50
N SER A 74 6.09 13.95 4.46
CA SER A 74 6.05 15.41 4.49
C SER A 74 4.64 15.94 4.74
N GLN A 75 3.66 15.45 3.98
CA GLN A 75 2.25 15.83 4.13
C GLN A 75 1.70 15.46 5.50
N HIS A 76 2.17 14.36 6.08
CA HIS A 76 1.78 13.96 7.43
C HIS A 76 2.32 14.92 8.51
N ALA A 77 3.59 15.32 8.42
CA ALA A 77 4.17 16.29 9.35
C ALA A 77 3.47 17.66 9.23
N ILE A 78 3.21 18.12 7.99
CA ILE A 78 2.46 19.35 7.70
C ILE A 78 1.07 19.31 8.32
N LYS A 79 0.36 18.18 8.23
CA LYS A 79 -0.96 18.00 8.86
C LYS A 79 -0.94 18.22 10.37
N HIS A 80 0.17 17.91 11.03
CA HIS A 80 0.35 18.16 12.46
C HIS A 80 0.88 19.57 12.77
N GLY A 81 1.26 20.36 11.75
CA GLY A 81 1.94 21.64 11.95
C GLY A 81 3.32 21.47 12.60
N LYS A 82 4.03 20.37 12.32
CA LYS A 82 5.30 20.00 12.94
C LYS A 82 6.40 19.79 11.91
N ASP A 83 7.64 19.99 12.33
CA ASP A 83 8.77 19.59 11.50
C ASP A 83 8.97 18.05 11.53
N PHE A 84 9.88 17.56 10.69
CA PHE A 84 10.14 16.12 10.61
C PHE A 84 10.67 15.52 11.93
N ASP A 85 11.57 16.22 12.61
CA ASP A 85 12.26 15.70 13.80
C ASP A 85 11.33 15.70 15.03
N GLU A 86 10.42 16.66 15.10
CA GLU A 86 9.33 16.73 16.07
C GLU A 86 8.28 15.65 15.81
N CYS A 87 7.89 15.45 14.54
CA CYS A 87 6.80 14.57 14.18
C CYS A 87 7.17 13.09 14.30
N PHE A 88 8.41 12.71 13.99
CA PHE A 88 8.78 11.31 13.84
C PHE A 88 9.79 10.83 14.89
N SER A 89 9.69 9.55 15.24
CA SER A 89 10.69 8.78 15.97
C SER A 89 11.20 7.66 15.09
N VAL A 90 12.49 7.31 15.18
CA VAL A 90 13.11 6.29 14.35
C VAL A 90 13.38 5.04 15.19
N ARG A 91 12.92 3.88 14.72
CA ARG A 91 13.22 2.58 15.31
C ARG A 91 13.79 1.64 14.25
N VAL A 92 14.96 1.06 14.51
CA VAL A 92 15.49 -0.02 13.66
C VAL A 92 14.70 -1.29 13.95
N LEU A 93 14.15 -1.91 12.91
CA LEU A 93 13.39 -3.16 13.02
C LEU A 93 14.29 -4.37 12.79
N GLN A 94 15.15 -4.31 11.77
CA GLN A 94 16.04 -5.40 11.40
C GLN A 94 17.33 -4.87 10.79
N ARG A 95 18.46 -5.48 11.15
CA ARG A 95 19.76 -5.27 10.49
C ARG A 95 20.10 -6.51 9.66
N LEU A 96 20.64 -6.28 8.46
CA LEU A 96 21.15 -7.31 7.57
C LEU A 96 22.65 -7.13 7.35
N ARG A 97 23.31 -8.17 6.82
CA ARG A 97 24.71 -8.05 6.40
C ARG A 97 24.79 -7.22 5.13
N GLU A 98 25.93 -6.55 4.96
CA GLU A 98 26.20 -5.78 3.76
C GLU A 98 26.19 -6.69 2.52
N GLY A 99 25.81 -6.12 1.36
CA GLY A 99 25.65 -6.86 0.11
C GLY A 99 24.31 -7.62 -0.04
N GLN A 100 23.48 -7.71 1.01
CA GLN A 100 22.21 -8.46 0.97
C GLN A 100 21.01 -7.62 0.47
N ALA A 101 21.15 -6.90 -0.65
CA ALA A 101 20.11 -5.97 -1.13
C ALA A 101 18.75 -6.62 -1.42
N THR A 102 18.74 -7.82 -2.02
CA THR A 102 17.51 -8.58 -2.31
C THR A 102 16.80 -8.98 -1.01
N LYS A 103 17.57 -9.51 -0.04
CA LYS A 103 17.04 -9.90 1.28
C LYS A 103 16.51 -8.68 2.05
N LEU A 104 17.19 -7.54 1.95
CA LEU A 104 16.76 -6.27 2.56
C LEU A 104 15.40 -5.82 2.01
N HIS A 105 15.14 -6.02 0.71
CA HIS A 105 13.83 -5.71 0.13
C HIS A 105 12.73 -6.67 0.57
N LEU A 106 13.02 -7.97 0.64
CA LEU A 106 12.07 -8.96 1.11
C LEU A 106 11.71 -8.68 2.58
N GLU A 107 12.71 -8.37 3.41
CA GLU A 107 12.50 -8.09 4.82
C GLU A 107 11.66 -6.82 5.04
N GLU A 108 11.89 -5.75 4.27
CA GLU A 108 11.03 -4.56 4.29
C GLU A 108 9.55 -4.92 4.06
N LYS A 109 9.27 -5.77 3.05
CA LYS A 109 7.91 -6.22 2.75
C LYS A 109 7.32 -7.05 3.89
N GLU A 110 8.10 -7.94 4.49
CA GLU A 110 7.65 -8.75 5.62
C GLU A 110 7.36 -7.89 6.86
N GLN A 111 8.21 -6.90 7.17
CA GLN A 111 7.98 -5.97 8.27
C GLN A 111 6.73 -5.11 8.04
N ILE A 112 6.49 -4.65 6.80
CA ILE A 112 5.25 -3.96 6.44
C ILE A 112 4.04 -4.86 6.71
N LYS A 113 4.05 -6.13 6.26
CA LYS A 113 2.94 -7.06 6.49
C LYS A 113 2.69 -7.28 7.98
N LYS A 114 3.75 -7.56 8.76
CA LYS A 114 3.67 -7.79 10.20
C LYS A 114 3.09 -6.58 10.93
N LEU A 115 3.54 -5.36 10.61
CA LEU A 115 3.11 -4.15 11.31
C LEU A 115 1.73 -3.65 10.89
N VAL A 116 1.32 -3.86 9.63
CA VAL A 116 -0.02 -3.50 9.14
C VAL A 116 -1.10 -4.43 9.70
N ALA A 117 -0.76 -5.68 10.04
CA ALA A 117 -1.68 -6.63 10.66
C ALA A 117 -2.24 -6.15 12.02
N PHE A 118 -1.58 -5.20 12.68
CA PHE A 118 -1.94 -4.72 14.03
C PHE A 118 -2.48 -3.27 14.08
N LYS A 119 -2.96 -2.70 12.96
CA LYS A 119 -3.67 -1.39 12.83
C LYS A 119 -3.00 -0.20 13.52
N PRO A 120 -2.16 0.54 12.78
CA PRO A 120 -2.56 1.87 12.27
C PRO A 120 -2.19 2.15 10.79
N PRO A 121 -2.51 3.31 10.16
CA PRO A 121 -2.21 3.53 8.74
C PRO A 121 -0.71 3.69 8.53
N GLY A 122 -0.12 2.78 7.76
CA GLY A 122 1.25 2.97 7.30
C GLY A 122 1.29 4.11 6.26
N LEU A 123 2.14 5.11 6.46
CA LEU A 123 2.40 6.22 5.54
C LEU A 123 3.08 5.75 4.24
N ASN A 124 3.69 4.56 4.26
CA ASN A 124 4.15 3.83 3.07
C ASN A 124 3.15 2.77 2.58
N THR A 125 1.91 2.75 3.09
CA THR A 125 0.93 1.77 2.60
C THR A 125 0.67 2.03 1.13
N CYS A 126 0.75 0.97 0.34
CA CYS A 126 0.24 1.02 -1.01
C CYS A 126 -1.23 1.44 -0.93
N LYS A 127 -1.58 2.58 -1.54
CA LYS A 127 -2.95 3.09 -1.57
C LYS A 127 -3.95 2.02 -2.01
N THR A 128 -3.54 1.14 -2.94
CA THR A 128 -4.34 -0.01 -3.35
C THR A 128 -4.52 -1.02 -2.23
N CYS A 129 -3.46 -1.38 -1.51
CA CYS A 129 -3.56 -2.34 -0.40
C CYS A 129 -4.50 -1.85 0.72
N ALA A 130 -4.62 -0.53 0.96
CA ALA A 130 -5.61 0.02 1.90
C ALA A 130 -7.07 -0.13 1.43
N MET A 131 -7.29 -0.32 0.12
CA MET A 131 -8.62 -0.55 -0.46
C MET A 131 -8.97 -2.02 -0.58
N VAL A 132 -7.98 -2.93 -0.46
CA VAL A 132 -8.23 -4.36 -0.62
C VAL A 132 -9.01 -4.87 0.58
N TYR A 133 -10.28 -5.18 0.35
CA TYR A 133 -11.16 -5.73 1.37
C TYR A 133 -11.04 -7.26 1.41
N GLN A 134 -10.57 -7.77 2.56
CA GLN A 134 -10.38 -9.20 2.79
C GLN A 134 -11.71 -9.90 3.07
N GLY A 135 -11.75 -11.21 2.85
CA GLY A 135 -12.91 -12.07 3.09
C GLY A 135 -12.85 -13.30 2.22
N THR A 136 -13.39 -14.40 2.72
CA THR A 136 -13.42 -15.70 2.04
C THR A 136 -14.65 -15.84 1.12
N GLU A 137 -15.60 -14.91 1.21
CA GLU A 137 -16.89 -15.00 0.52
C GLU A 137 -17.30 -13.68 -0.13
N TYR A 138 -18.07 -13.76 -1.22
CA TYR A 138 -18.62 -12.63 -1.93
C TYR A 138 -19.98 -12.97 -2.55
N SER A 139 -20.85 -11.97 -2.63
CA SER A 139 -22.15 -12.00 -3.32
C SER A 139 -22.33 -10.71 -4.11
N SER A 140 -23.46 -10.51 -4.78
CA SER A 140 -23.88 -9.21 -5.30
C SER A 140 -25.29 -8.86 -4.84
N PRO A 141 -25.72 -7.59 -4.87
CA PRO A 141 -27.10 -7.22 -4.60
C PRO A 141 -28.12 -7.81 -5.59
N ASN A 142 -27.66 -8.37 -6.71
CA ASN A 142 -28.53 -8.92 -7.76
C ASN A 142 -28.75 -10.43 -7.62
N THR A 143 -28.15 -11.07 -6.62
CA THR A 143 -28.31 -12.50 -6.36
C THR A 143 -28.17 -12.79 -4.88
N GLU A 144 -28.97 -13.71 -4.37
CA GLU A 144 -28.87 -14.21 -3.00
C GLU A 144 -27.74 -15.24 -2.84
N ILE A 145 -27.08 -15.63 -3.94
CA ILE A 145 -26.03 -16.64 -3.93
C ILE A 145 -24.74 -16.07 -3.35
N ILE A 146 -24.17 -16.80 -2.39
CA ILE A 146 -22.86 -16.53 -1.79
C ILE A 146 -21.82 -17.44 -2.45
N TYR A 147 -20.76 -16.84 -2.97
CA TYR A 147 -19.63 -17.52 -3.60
C TYR A 147 -18.39 -17.43 -2.71
N ARG A 148 -17.48 -18.40 -2.84
CA ARG A 148 -16.18 -18.38 -2.15
C ARG A 148 -15.08 -17.79 -3.02
N VAL A 149 -14.24 -16.96 -2.41
CA VAL A 149 -13.00 -16.45 -3.00
C VAL A 149 -12.04 -17.61 -3.15
N ASN A 150 -11.43 -17.74 -4.32
CA ASN A 150 -10.48 -18.80 -4.60
C ASN A 150 -9.07 -18.22 -4.78
N GLY A 151 -8.22 -18.54 -3.80
CA GLY A 151 -6.82 -18.12 -3.73
C GLY A 151 -6.59 -16.84 -2.92
N THR A 152 -5.33 -16.62 -2.55
CA THR A 152 -4.87 -15.41 -1.87
C THR A 152 -4.29 -14.43 -2.88
N ALA A 153 -4.59 -13.15 -2.71
CA ALA A 153 -4.09 -12.07 -3.54
C ALA A 153 -3.81 -10.81 -2.72
N ASN A 154 -2.83 -10.04 -3.17
CA ASN A 154 -2.48 -8.74 -2.62
C ASN A 154 -2.35 -7.71 -3.76
N CYS A 155 -1.99 -6.48 -3.43
CA CYS A 155 -1.91 -5.41 -4.43
C CYS A 155 -0.82 -5.62 -5.50
N GLN A 156 0.10 -6.58 -5.35
CA GLN A 156 1.09 -6.95 -6.37
C GLN A 156 0.69 -8.18 -7.19
N THR A 157 -0.44 -8.81 -6.90
CA THR A 157 -0.88 -10.01 -7.62
C THR A 157 -1.37 -9.66 -9.03
N SER A 158 -0.87 -10.41 -10.01
CA SER A 158 -1.22 -10.35 -11.43
C SER A 158 -2.22 -11.46 -11.80
N PHE A 159 -2.82 -11.38 -12.99
CA PHE A 159 -3.80 -12.38 -13.50
C PHE A 159 -4.95 -12.64 -12.53
N VAL A 160 -5.64 -11.57 -12.14
CA VAL A 160 -6.77 -11.63 -11.20
C VAL A 160 -8.05 -11.09 -11.82
N VAL A 161 -9.17 -11.69 -11.43
CA VAL A 161 -10.51 -11.11 -11.55
C VAL A 161 -10.86 -10.48 -10.21
N TYR A 162 -11.32 -9.23 -10.24
CA TYR A 162 -11.63 -8.44 -9.06
C TYR A 162 -13.02 -7.80 -9.16
N LYS A 163 -13.57 -7.47 -7.99
CA LYS A 163 -14.80 -6.72 -7.81
C LYS A 163 -14.49 -5.38 -7.14
N LEU A 164 -14.99 -4.30 -7.72
CA LEU A 164 -15.08 -3.00 -7.07
C LEU A 164 -16.45 -2.88 -6.42
N ARG A 165 -16.53 -2.48 -5.15
CA ARG A 165 -17.78 -2.20 -4.44
C ARG A 165 -17.78 -0.74 -4.02
N CYS A 166 -18.85 -0.01 -4.33
CA CYS A 166 -19.01 1.36 -3.85
C CYS A 166 -19.17 1.38 -2.32
N ARG A 167 -18.61 2.39 -1.66
CA ARG A 167 -18.74 2.60 -0.21
C ARG A 167 -20.00 3.37 0.17
N PHE A 168 -20.59 4.07 -0.78
CA PHE A 168 -21.71 5.00 -0.55
C PHE A 168 -23.05 4.49 -1.09
N CYS A 169 -23.04 3.44 -1.91
CA CYS A 169 -24.25 2.78 -2.39
C CYS A 169 -23.98 1.30 -2.71
N ASN A 170 -25.01 0.58 -3.17
CA ASN A 170 -24.92 -0.85 -3.50
C ASN A 170 -24.25 -1.13 -4.86
N ALA A 171 -23.74 -0.11 -5.55
CA ALA A 171 -23.14 -0.28 -6.87
C ALA A 171 -21.84 -1.09 -6.83
N PHE A 172 -21.61 -1.86 -7.90
CA PHE A 172 -20.43 -2.69 -8.02
C PHE A 172 -20.00 -2.90 -9.47
N TYR A 173 -18.72 -3.19 -9.67
CA TYR A 173 -18.13 -3.48 -10.98
C TYR A 173 -17.25 -4.73 -10.89
N VAL A 174 -17.26 -5.55 -11.92
CA VAL A 174 -16.37 -6.72 -12.04
C VAL A 174 -15.42 -6.48 -13.21
N GLY A 175 -14.13 -6.75 -13.00
CA GLY A 175 -13.16 -6.65 -14.09
C GLY A 175 -11.94 -7.52 -13.87
N LYS A 176 -11.09 -7.60 -14.89
CA LYS A 176 -9.81 -8.35 -14.84
C LYS A 176 -8.57 -7.46 -14.94
N THR A 177 -7.43 -8.03 -14.61
CA THR A 177 -6.11 -7.50 -14.94
C THR A 177 -5.08 -8.61 -15.10
N SER A 178 -4.28 -8.57 -16.17
CA SER A 178 -3.09 -9.41 -16.34
C SER A 178 -1.86 -8.79 -15.66
N CYS A 179 -1.81 -7.46 -15.49
CA CYS A 179 -0.79 -6.76 -14.73
C CYS A 179 -1.09 -6.78 -13.22
N PRO A 180 -0.09 -6.44 -12.36
CA PRO A 180 -0.30 -6.28 -10.93
C PRO A 180 -1.50 -5.37 -10.59
N LEU A 181 -2.32 -5.78 -9.63
CA LEU A 181 -3.56 -5.10 -9.24
C LEU A 181 -3.36 -3.61 -8.91
N ASN A 182 -2.27 -3.24 -8.23
CA ASN A 182 -1.95 -1.85 -7.93
C ASN A 182 -1.80 -0.98 -9.18
N LYS A 183 -1.23 -1.51 -10.27
CA LYS A 183 -1.12 -0.79 -11.54
C LYS A 183 -2.50 -0.56 -12.15
N ARG A 184 -3.37 -1.58 -12.14
CA ARG A 184 -4.76 -1.44 -12.65
C ARG A 184 -5.54 -0.41 -11.84
N VAL A 185 -5.41 -0.42 -10.52
CA VAL A 185 -6.07 0.56 -9.64
C VAL A 185 -5.53 1.98 -9.86
N ASN A 186 -4.22 2.14 -10.11
CA ASN A 186 -3.65 3.44 -10.48
C ASN A 186 -4.25 4.00 -11.79
N VAL A 187 -4.57 3.13 -12.76
CA VAL A 187 -5.27 3.56 -13.97
C VAL A 187 -6.64 4.15 -13.62
N TYR A 188 -7.44 3.49 -12.77
CA TYR A 188 -8.73 4.05 -12.34
C TYR A 188 -8.59 5.37 -11.58
N ARG A 189 -7.60 5.51 -10.69
CA ARG A 189 -7.30 6.78 -10.02
C ARG A 189 -7.06 7.90 -11.04
N SER A 190 -6.18 7.63 -12.01
CA SER A 190 -5.83 8.61 -13.05
C SER A 190 -7.04 8.96 -13.91
N ARG A 191 -7.80 7.96 -14.38
CA ARG A 191 -9.01 8.13 -15.20
C ARG A 191 -10.10 8.91 -14.47
N THR A 192 -10.32 8.66 -13.18
CA THR A 192 -11.30 9.38 -12.36
C THR A 192 -10.92 10.85 -12.24
N LYS A 193 -9.64 11.13 -11.93
CA LYS A 193 -9.13 12.51 -11.85
C LYS A 193 -9.22 13.25 -13.18
N ALA A 194 -9.03 12.55 -14.28
CA ALA A 194 -9.14 13.09 -15.63
C ALA A 194 -10.60 13.22 -16.13
N GLY A 195 -11.61 12.88 -15.32
CA GLY A 195 -13.01 12.97 -15.73
C GLY A 195 -13.41 11.95 -16.81
N ALA A 196 -12.71 10.81 -16.91
CA ALA A 196 -12.91 9.87 -18.01
C ALA A 196 -14.35 9.33 -18.06
N ASN A 197 -14.88 9.15 -19.28
CA ASN A 197 -16.20 8.59 -19.52
C ASN A 197 -16.20 7.05 -19.45
N GLU A 198 -15.78 6.50 -18.31
CA GLU A 198 -15.83 5.08 -17.98
C GLU A 198 -16.78 4.87 -16.80
N SER A 199 -17.57 3.79 -16.77
CA SER A 199 -18.64 3.60 -15.78
C SER A 199 -18.16 3.73 -14.33
N VAL A 200 -16.98 3.18 -14.02
CA VAL A 200 -16.35 3.28 -12.70
C VAL A 200 -15.97 4.72 -12.34
N SER A 201 -15.36 5.45 -13.29
CA SER A 201 -14.91 6.83 -13.10
C SER A 201 -16.10 7.77 -12.94
N GLN A 202 -17.09 7.67 -13.83
CA GLN A 202 -18.33 8.45 -13.80
C GLN A 202 -19.11 8.22 -12.49
N HIS A 203 -19.13 6.98 -12.00
CA HIS A 203 -19.77 6.68 -10.72
C HIS A 203 -19.10 7.39 -9.53
N ALA A 204 -17.76 7.42 -9.47
CA ALA A 204 -17.05 8.13 -8.41
C ALA A 204 -17.29 9.65 -8.49
N ILE A 205 -17.26 10.20 -9.70
CA ILE A 205 -17.52 11.62 -9.97
C ILE A 205 -18.95 12.00 -9.55
N LYS A 206 -19.95 11.16 -9.85
CA LYS A 206 -21.34 11.37 -9.40
C LYS A 206 -21.47 11.47 -7.88
N HIS A 207 -20.62 10.77 -7.13
CA HIS A 207 -20.55 10.89 -5.67
C HIS A 207 -19.71 12.09 -5.19
N GLY A 208 -19.04 12.82 -6.08
CA GLY A 208 -18.09 13.88 -5.71
C GLY A 208 -16.87 13.34 -4.95
N LYS A 209 -16.43 12.11 -5.28
CA LYS A 209 -15.35 11.41 -4.57
C LYS A 209 -14.23 10.99 -5.52
N ASP A 210 -13.02 10.97 -4.97
CA ASP A 210 -11.90 10.31 -5.62
C ASP A 210 -12.11 8.78 -5.64
N PHE A 211 -11.43 8.09 -6.56
CA PHE A 211 -11.53 6.62 -6.70
C PHE A 211 -11.26 5.88 -5.37
N ASP A 212 -10.23 6.32 -4.63
CA ASP A 212 -9.79 5.70 -3.39
C ASP A 212 -10.81 5.81 -2.25
N GLU A 213 -11.64 6.86 -2.30
CA GLU A 213 -12.70 7.11 -1.34
C GLU A 213 -13.98 6.36 -1.73
N CYS A 214 -14.27 6.27 -3.03
CA CYS A 214 -15.52 5.71 -3.53
C CYS A 214 -15.56 4.18 -3.49
N PHE A 215 -14.43 3.48 -3.68
CA PHE A 215 -14.44 2.03 -3.89
C PHE A 215 -13.63 1.22 -2.88
N PHE A 216 -14.10 0.03 -2.56
CA PHE A 216 -13.28 -1.09 -2.09
C PHE A 216 -12.97 -2.03 -3.25
N VAL A 217 -11.82 -2.71 -3.18
CA VAL A 217 -11.40 -3.71 -4.16
C VAL A 217 -11.38 -5.06 -3.49
N ARG A 218 -11.96 -6.08 -4.12
CA ARG A 218 -11.85 -7.47 -3.67
C ARG A 218 -11.38 -8.33 -4.83
N VAL A 219 -10.41 -9.21 -4.60
CA VAL A 219 -10.04 -10.23 -5.58
C VAL A 219 -11.02 -11.39 -5.45
N LEU A 220 -11.62 -11.79 -6.57
CA LEU A 220 -12.57 -12.92 -6.63
C LEU A 220 -11.85 -14.23 -6.94
N GLN A 221 -10.94 -14.16 -7.92
CA GLN A 221 -10.21 -15.32 -8.43
C GLN A 221 -8.80 -14.88 -8.86
N ARG A 222 -7.81 -15.70 -8.51
CA ARG A 222 -6.45 -15.62 -9.06
C ARG A 222 -6.22 -16.77 -10.04
N LEU A 223 -5.59 -16.46 -11.18
CA LEU A 223 -5.14 -17.43 -12.18
C LEU A 223 -3.61 -17.48 -12.24
N ARG A 224 -3.07 -18.50 -12.92
CA ARG A 224 -1.63 -18.58 -13.19
C ARG A 224 -1.25 -17.58 -14.27
N GLU A 225 -0.01 -17.12 -14.24
CA GLU A 225 0.51 -16.21 -15.25
C GLU A 225 0.53 -16.90 -16.63
N GLY A 226 0.40 -16.10 -17.70
CA GLY A 226 0.30 -16.58 -19.08
C GLY A 226 -1.10 -17.06 -19.50
N GLN A 227 -2.06 -17.16 -18.58
CA GLN A 227 -3.41 -17.66 -18.88
C GLN A 227 -4.38 -16.55 -19.34
N ALA A 228 -4.00 -15.72 -20.32
CA ALA A 228 -4.77 -14.55 -20.74
C ALA A 228 -6.18 -14.89 -21.25
N THR A 229 -6.32 -15.94 -22.07
CA THR A 229 -7.62 -16.42 -22.58
C THR A 229 -8.52 -16.88 -21.43
N LYS A 230 -7.97 -17.69 -20.51
CA LYS A 230 -8.72 -18.17 -19.33
C LYS A 230 -9.13 -17.02 -18.41
N LEU A 231 -8.28 -16.00 -18.25
CA LEU A 231 -8.59 -14.80 -17.48
C LEU A 231 -9.77 -14.03 -18.08
N HIS A 232 -9.86 -13.97 -19.41
CA HIS A 232 -11.00 -13.34 -20.08
C HIS A 232 -12.31 -14.14 -19.90
N LEU A 233 -12.24 -15.46 -20.04
CA LEU A 233 -13.39 -16.33 -19.81
C LEU A 233 -13.87 -16.22 -18.36
N GLU A 234 -12.96 -16.24 -17.41
CA GLU A 234 -13.29 -16.12 -15.99
C GLU A 234 -13.95 -14.77 -15.66
N GLU A 235 -13.48 -13.67 -16.23
CA GLU A 235 -14.13 -12.35 -16.08
C GLU A 235 -15.59 -12.39 -16.55
N LYS A 236 -15.85 -12.97 -17.73
CA LYS A 236 -17.20 -13.11 -18.28
C LYS A 236 -18.09 -13.97 -17.37
N GLU A 237 -17.57 -15.08 -16.88
CA GLU A 237 -18.30 -15.96 -15.96
C GLU A 237 -18.62 -15.27 -14.63
N GLN A 238 -17.68 -14.48 -14.08
CA GLN A 238 -17.92 -13.72 -12.84
C GLN A 238 -18.93 -12.59 -13.05
N ILE A 239 -18.92 -11.90 -14.19
CA ILE A 239 -19.93 -10.90 -14.56
C ILE A 239 -21.32 -11.54 -14.62
N LYS A 240 -21.45 -12.73 -15.23
CA LYS A 240 -22.71 -13.47 -15.31
C LYS A 240 -23.21 -13.92 -13.94
N LYS A 241 -22.35 -14.59 -13.15
CA LYS A 241 -22.66 -15.09 -11.79
C LYS A 241 -23.20 -13.98 -10.90
N LEU A 242 -22.56 -12.81 -10.94
CA LEU A 242 -22.93 -11.67 -10.11
C LEU A 242 -24.00 -10.77 -10.74
N VAL A 243 -24.49 -11.10 -11.93
CA VAL A 243 -25.47 -10.31 -12.70
C VAL A 243 -25.04 -8.84 -12.79
N ALA A 244 -23.76 -8.60 -13.08
CA ALA A 244 -23.13 -7.27 -12.94
C ALA A 244 -23.55 -6.25 -14.02
N PHE A 245 -24.34 -6.70 -15.00
CA PHE A 245 -24.87 -5.89 -16.10
C PHE A 245 -26.20 -5.20 -15.76
N LYS A 246 -26.90 -5.66 -14.71
CA LYS A 246 -28.12 -5.02 -14.23
C LYS A 246 -27.80 -4.07 -13.09
N PRO A 247 -28.46 -2.91 -12.98
CA PRO A 247 -28.38 -2.07 -11.79
C PRO A 247 -28.56 -2.91 -10.50
N PRO A 248 -27.74 -2.69 -9.46
CA PRO A 248 -26.77 -1.62 -9.31
C PRO A 248 -25.36 -1.95 -9.89
N GLY A 249 -25.24 -3.02 -10.68
CA GLY A 249 -24.03 -3.36 -11.42
C GLY A 249 -23.65 -2.29 -12.45
N LEU A 250 -22.35 -2.01 -12.56
CA LEU A 250 -21.75 -0.96 -13.39
C LEU A 250 -21.10 -1.50 -14.68
N ASN A 251 -21.18 -2.80 -14.94
CA ASN A 251 -20.65 -3.39 -16.17
C ASN A 251 -21.61 -3.09 -17.32
N THR A 252 -21.09 -2.56 -18.42
CA THR A 252 -21.84 -2.36 -19.66
C THR A 252 -21.51 -3.49 -20.64
N TYR A 253 -22.44 -3.86 -21.52
CA TYR A 253 -22.14 -4.77 -22.63
C TYR A 253 -21.03 -4.15 -23.50
N ARG A 254 -20.04 -4.98 -23.84
CA ARG A 254 -19.12 -4.78 -24.97
C ARG A 254 -19.14 -6.04 -25.80
#